data_AF-B0WUW1-F1
#
_entry.id   AF-B0WUW1-F1
#
_cell.length_a   1.000
_cell.length_b   1.000
_cell.length_c   1.000
_cell.angle_alpha   90.00
_cell.angle_beta   90.00
_cell.angle_gamma   90.00
#
_symmetry.space_group_name_H-M   'P 1'
#
loop_
_entity.id
_entity.type
_entity.pdbx_description
1 polymer ?
#
loop_
_entity_poly.entity_id
_entity_poly.type
_entity_poly.pdbx_seq_one_letter_code
_entity_poly.pdbx_strand_id
1 'polypeptide(L)'
;MNQLTYLAVWAAFLQIVWGQCLVNLRNDLTSPEPVFLRGNQLWAPNGAALLWNSGEATTISCQNGQLNGFGVSTASLTCQAGTTFTIGGTQVDSRALTCTQRITGDLDATTTACAGGAGQFRNIGFRLTDGQLVTYIQSCYNVNTASVIYTRHIIPGRAINHAISESYRPSFKVAGTAGHVSPATSYTTAQQRVRLAALLGSQEQADRFITTSSYMSRGHLAPDADGIFRSWQWATYFYVNVAPQWQQTNGGNWLVVENAARNIAGRLQEDVLIFNGAHGVMTLPHVNGQQIPITLEAGGIEAPKWYWKIIKSPNTNSGIALITNNDPFRTSMPAAEMLCTDVCATYGWANANYGNFARGYTYCCTVASLMQAIPAIPAEAAVANVLRF
;
A
#
# COMPACT_ATOMS: atom_id res chain seq x y z
N MET A 1 -22.15 -22.28 -71.14
CA MET A 1 -20.77 -22.39 -70.61
C MET A 1 -20.71 -21.48 -69.38
N ASN A 2 -20.75 -22.06 -68.17
CA ASN A 2 -19.57 -22.22 -67.29
C ASN A 2 -19.09 -20.83 -66.77
N GLN A 3 -19.06 -20.47 -65.48
CA GLN A 3 -18.87 -21.23 -64.24
C GLN A 3 -19.14 -20.36 -62.99
N LEU A 4 -19.58 -21.05 -61.93
CA LEU A 4 -19.18 -20.99 -60.51
C LEU A 4 -19.14 -19.65 -59.72
N THR A 5 -20.07 -19.57 -58.77
CA THR A 5 -19.86 -19.42 -57.31
C THR A 5 -18.59 -18.73 -56.80
N TYR A 6 -18.77 -17.61 -56.08
CA TYR A 6 -17.99 -17.30 -54.86
C TYR A 6 -18.88 -16.58 -53.83
N LEU A 7 -19.53 -17.37 -52.96
CA LEU A 7 -19.93 -16.96 -51.63
C LEU A 7 -18.74 -17.25 -50.71
N ALA A 8 -17.94 -16.24 -50.38
CA ALA A 8 -16.89 -16.36 -49.38
C ALA A 8 -17.31 -15.58 -48.13
N VAL A 9 -17.68 -16.37 -47.13
CA VAL A 9 -18.06 -16.02 -45.77
C VAL A 9 -16.95 -15.19 -45.12
N TRP A 10 -17.23 -13.93 -44.79
CA TRP A 10 -16.47 -13.16 -43.79
C TRP A 10 -17.18 -13.29 -42.44
N ALA A 11 -16.92 -14.40 -41.75
CA ALA A 11 -17.24 -14.56 -40.33
C ALA A 11 -15.92 -14.65 -39.57
N ALA A 12 -15.32 -13.50 -39.31
CA ALA A 12 -14.14 -13.40 -38.45
C ALA A 12 -14.59 -13.42 -36.97
N PHE A 13 -14.49 -14.61 -36.36
CA PHE A 13 -14.28 -14.88 -34.93
C PHE A 13 -14.85 -13.88 -33.90
N LEU A 14 -16.16 -13.95 -33.67
CA LEU A 14 -16.70 -13.81 -32.31
C LEU A 14 -16.70 -15.21 -31.69
N GLN A 15 -15.58 -15.62 -31.07
CA GLN A 15 -15.68 -16.66 -30.05
C GLN A 15 -16.38 -16.03 -28.85
N ILE A 16 -17.71 -16.03 -28.89
CA ILE A 16 -18.49 -16.00 -27.66
C ILE A 16 -18.04 -17.27 -26.94
N VAL A 17 -17.24 -17.13 -25.88
CA VAL A 17 -16.84 -18.29 -25.07
C VAL A 17 -18.05 -18.66 -24.23
N TRP A 18 -18.87 -19.57 -24.73
CA TRP A 18 -20.06 -20.07 -24.02
C TRP A 18 -19.58 -20.73 -22.71
N GLY A 19 -19.87 -20.11 -21.56
CA GLY A 19 -19.67 -20.71 -20.24
C GLY A 19 -18.58 -20.11 -19.35
N GLN A 20 -17.79 -19.13 -19.79
CA GLN A 20 -16.86 -18.42 -18.88
C GLN A 20 -17.59 -17.41 -17.99
N CYS A 21 -17.04 -17.14 -16.81
CA CYS A 21 -17.51 -16.06 -15.96
C CYS A 21 -16.49 -14.93 -15.89
N LEU A 22 -16.98 -13.71 -16.07
CA LEU A 22 -16.17 -12.49 -16.09
C LEU A 22 -16.81 -11.47 -15.17
N VAL A 23 -16.09 -11.08 -14.13
CA VAL A 23 -16.56 -10.11 -13.13
C VAL A 23 -15.66 -8.89 -13.17
N ASN A 24 -16.16 -7.82 -13.76
CA ASN A 24 -15.48 -6.54 -13.82
C ASN A 24 -15.39 -5.92 -12.42
N LEU A 25 -14.19 -5.49 -12.04
CA LEU A 25 -13.89 -4.97 -10.70
C LEU A 25 -14.78 -3.79 -10.32
N ARG A 26 -15.02 -2.88 -11.28
CA ARG A 26 -15.76 -1.63 -11.04
C ARG A 26 -17.27 -1.79 -11.21
N ASN A 27 -17.69 -2.67 -12.11
CA ASN A 27 -19.07 -2.68 -12.59
C ASN A 27 -19.91 -3.84 -12.05
N ASP A 28 -19.28 -4.96 -11.66
CA ASP A 28 -19.97 -6.21 -11.35
C ASP A 28 -19.86 -6.63 -9.87
N LEU A 29 -19.30 -5.76 -9.02
CA LEU A 29 -19.12 -5.97 -7.58
C LEU A 29 -19.83 -4.90 -6.75
N THR A 30 -20.69 -5.35 -5.83
CA THR A 30 -21.40 -4.49 -4.89
C THR A 30 -20.72 -4.54 -3.52
N SER A 31 -20.48 -3.38 -2.91
CA SER A 31 -19.95 -3.32 -1.53
C SER A 31 -21.00 -3.76 -0.50
N PRO A 32 -20.61 -4.52 0.54
CA PRO A 32 -19.26 -5.04 0.79
C PRO A 32 -19.02 -6.35 0.02
N GLU A 33 -18.15 -6.33 -0.97
CA GLU A 33 -17.78 -7.54 -1.71
C GLU A 33 -16.87 -8.46 -0.85
N PRO A 34 -16.91 -9.79 -1.06
CA PRO A 34 -16.00 -10.71 -0.39
C PRO A 34 -14.56 -10.55 -0.87
N VAL A 35 -13.62 -11.15 -0.14
CA VAL A 35 -12.25 -11.37 -0.61
C VAL A 35 -12.24 -12.52 -1.60
N PHE A 36 -11.70 -12.30 -2.78
CA PHE A 36 -11.52 -13.33 -3.81
C PHE A 36 -10.16 -14.00 -3.67
N LEU A 37 -10.16 -15.34 -3.65
CA LEU A 37 -8.97 -16.15 -3.45
C LEU A 37 -8.81 -17.17 -4.59
N ARG A 38 -7.57 -17.41 -5.00
CA ARG A 38 -7.22 -18.47 -5.94
C ARG A 38 -5.99 -19.21 -5.40
N GLY A 39 -6.11 -20.52 -5.19
CA GLY A 39 -5.04 -21.32 -4.60
C GLY A 39 -4.60 -20.84 -3.21
N ASN A 40 -5.54 -20.45 -2.34
CA ASN A 40 -5.30 -19.84 -1.02
C ASN A 40 -4.46 -18.56 -1.03
N GLN A 41 -4.39 -17.87 -2.17
CA GLN A 41 -3.73 -16.57 -2.31
C GLN A 41 -4.74 -15.50 -2.71
N LEU A 42 -4.44 -14.24 -2.40
CA LEU A 42 -5.20 -13.11 -2.88
C LEU A 42 -5.16 -13.06 -4.40
N TRP A 43 -6.33 -12.91 -5.02
CA TRP A 43 -6.43 -13.02 -6.47
C TRP A 43 -6.57 -11.66 -7.13
N ALA A 44 -5.49 -11.21 -7.78
CA ALA A 44 -5.53 -10.10 -8.74
C ALA A 44 -5.82 -10.61 -10.16
N PRO A 45 -6.68 -9.94 -10.94
CA PRO A 45 -6.92 -10.29 -12.34
C PRO A 45 -5.80 -9.82 -13.28
N ASN A 46 -5.78 -10.41 -14.47
CA ASN A 46 -4.99 -9.91 -15.60
C ASN A 46 -5.80 -8.89 -16.41
N GLY A 47 -6.05 -7.71 -15.85
CA GLY A 47 -6.82 -6.65 -16.50
C GLY A 47 -7.99 -6.17 -15.63
N ALA A 48 -9.11 -5.85 -16.27
CA ALA A 48 -10.25 -5.20 -15.61
C ALA A 48 -11.21 -6.16 -14.87
N ALA A 49 -11.04 -7.47 -15.01
CA ALA A 49 -12.01 -8.45 -14.55
C ALA A 49 -11.38 -9.74 -14.04
N LEU A 50 -11.96 -10.30 -12.99
CA LEU A 50 -11.71 -11.67 -12.57
C LEU A 50 -12.33 -12.62 -13.61
N LEU A 51 -11.56 -13.64 -14.04
CA LEU A 51 -11.95 -14.59 -15.08
C LEU A 51 -11.93 -16.01 -14.51
N TRP A 52 -13.05 -16.71 -14.67
CA TRP A 52 -13.21 -18.13 -14.38
C TRP A 52 -13.50 -18.90 -15.66
N ASN A 53 -12.89 -20.07 -15.78
CA ASN A 53 -13.32 -21.07 -16.76
C ASN A 53 -14.70 -21.65 -16.37
N SER A 54 -15.42 -22.19 -17.36
CA SER A 54 -16.70 -22.84 -17.08
C SER A 54 -16.53 -23.99 -16.07
N GLY A 55 -17.35 -24.01 -15.03
CA GLY A 55 -17.26 -24.98 -13.94
C GLY A 55 -16.07 -24.78 -12.99
N GLU A 56 -15.19 -23.79 -13.20
CA GLU A 56 -14.11 -23.47 -12.26
C GLU A 56 -14.70 -23.01 -10.93
N ALA A 57 -14.15 -23.55 -9.84
CA ALA A 57 -14.53 -23.18 -8.49
C ALA A 57 -13.38 -22.47 -7.76
N THR A 58 -13.70 -21.35 -7.10
CA THR A 58 -12.76 -20.59 -6.27
C THR A 58 -13.36 -20.26 -4.92
N THR A 59 -12.49 -20.03 -3.94
CA THR A 59 -12.92 -19.61 -2.60
C THR A 59 -13.16 -18.10 -2.54
N ILE A 60 -14.28 -17.71 -1.94
CA ILE A 60 -14.55 -16.34 -1.51
C ILE A 60 -14.72 -16.28 0.01
N SER A 61 -14.30 -15.20 0.65
CA SER A 61 -14.38 -15.05 2.11
C SER A 61 -14.94 -13.70 2.56
N CYS A 62 -15.87 -13.75 3.50
CA CYS A 62 -16.39 -12.64 4.29
C CYS A 62 -15.68 -12.48 5.65
N GLN A 63 -14.62 -13.25 5.91
CA GLN A 63 -13.88 -13.28 7.18
C GLN A 63 -14.77 -13.48 8.42
N ASN A 64 -14.88 -12.45 9.26
CA ASN A 64 -15.63 -12.44 10.51
C ASN A 64 -17.12 -12.15 10.27
N GLY A 65 -17.50 -11.75 9.05
CA GLY A 65 -18.89 -11.63 8.60
C GLY A 65 -19.39 -12.88 7.89
N GLN A 66 -20.60 -12.80 7.35
CA GLN A 66 -21.25 -13.87 6.60
C GLN A 66 -21.58 -13.39 5.19
N LEU A 67 -21.63 -14.32 4.24
CA LEU A 67 -22.17 -14.10 2.91
C LEU A 67 -23.70 -13.99 3.01
N ASN A 68 -24.26 -12.87 2.54
CA ASN A 68 -25.69 -12.63 2.57
C ASN A 68 -26.45 -13.72 1.81
N GLY A 69 -27.47 -14.29 2.44
CA GLY A 69 -28.28 -15.39 1.87
C GLY A 69 -27.75 -16.81 2.12
N PHE A 70 -26.52 -16.97 2.63
CA PHE A 70 -25.92 -18.30 2.85
C PHE A 70 -25.52 -18.58 4.31
N GLY A 71 -25.33 -17.54 5.13
CA GLY A 71 -24.99 -17.70 6.55
C GLY A 71 -23.60 -18.29 6.83
N VAL A 72 -22.75 -18.40 5.81
CA VAL A 72 -21.37 -18.89 5.90
C VAL A 72 -20.37 -17.76 5.69
N SER A 73 -19.23 -17.80 6.36
CA SER A 73 -18.15 -16.82 6.18
C SER A 73 -17.26 -17.12 4.98
N THR A 74 -17.21 -18.36 4.50
CA THR A 74 -16.43 -18.77 3.33
C THR A 74 -17.28 -19.68 2.46
N ALA A 75 -17.21 -19.49 1.14
CA ALA A 75 -17.98 -20.26 0.18
C ALA A 75 -17.13 -20.64 -1.04
N SER A 76 -17.46 -21.78 -1.65
CA SER A 76 -16.95 -22.16 -2.97
C SER A 76 -17.88 -21.58 -4.04
N LEU A 77 -17.34 -20.70 -4.86
CA LEU A 77 -18.03 -20.02 -5.96
C LEU A 77 -17.70 -20.73 -7.27
N THR A 78 -18.69 -21.41 -7.86
CA THR A 78 -18.52 -22.18 -9.10
C THR A 78 -19.10 -21.42 -10.30
N CYS A 79 -18.30 -21.23 -11.35
CA CYS A 79 -18.72 -20.51 -12.54
C CYS A 79 -19.77 -21.27 -13.37
N GLN A 80 -20.85 -20.57 -13.77
CA GLN A 80 -21.81 -21.05 -14.75
C GLN A 80 -21.60 -20.38 -16.12
N ALA A 81 -21.88 -19.07 -16.21
CA ALA A 81 -21.67 -18.25 -17.40
C ALA A 81 -21.87 -16.75 -17.08
N GLY A 82 -21.14 -15.86 -17.76
CA GLY A 82 -21.28 -14.41 -17.64
C GLY A 82 -20.94 -13.91 -16.23
N THR A 83 -21.91 -13.36 -15.51
CA THR A 83 -21.76 -12.96 -14.10
C THR A 83 -22.45 -13.93 -13.13
N THR A 84 -22.93 -15.07 -13.64
CA THR A 84 -23.69 -16.05 -12.88
C THR A 84 -22.81 -17.18 -12.37
N PHE A 85 -22.98 -17.49 -11.08
CA PHE A 85 -22.28 -18.53 -10.36
C PHE A 85 -23.25 -19.42 -9.59
N THR A 86 -22.75 -20.52 -9.04
CA THR A 86 -23.46 -21.33 -8.04
C THR A 86 -22.68 -21.45 -6.74
N ILE A 87 -23.39 -21.44 -5.62
CA ILE A 87 -22.88 -21.72 -4.28
C ILE A 87 -23.79 -22.78 -3.65
N GLY A 88 -23.26 -23.96 -3.35
CA GLY A 88 -24.05 -25.06 -2.80
C GLY A 88 -25.27 -25.43 -3.66
N GLY A 89 -25.16 -25.29 -5.00
CA GLY A 89 -26.26 -25.53 -5.94
C GLY A 89 -27.23 -24.36 -6.15
N THR A 90 -27.15 -23.29 -5.35
CA THR A 90 -27.97 -22.09 -5.52
C THR A 90 -27.31 -21.12 -6.49
N GLN A 91 -28.05 -20.66 -7.51
CA GLN A 91 -27.58 -19.69 -8.49
C GLN A 91 -27.49 -18.28 -7.87
N VAL A 92 -26.40 -17.57 -8.16
CA VAL A 92 -26.13 -16.21 -7.65
C VAL A 92 -25.43 -15.37 -8.71
N ASP A 93 -25.85 -14.11 -8.86
CA ASP A 93 -25.14 -13.13 -9.69
C ASP A 93 -23.99 -12.50 -8.91
N SER A 94 -22.90 -12.13 -9.58
CA SER A 94 -21.72 -11.52 -8.95
C SER A 94 -22.05 -10.26 -8.12
N ARG A 95 -23.04 -9.47 -8.54
CA ARG A 95 -23.47 -8.27 -7.79
C ARG A 95 -24.19 -8.59 -6.49
N ALA A 96 -24.70 -9.81 -6.33
CA ALA A 96 -25.32 -10.29 -5.10
C ALA A 96 -24.30 -10.89 -4.12
N LEU A 97 -23.06 -11.12 -4.54
CA LEU A 97 -21.97 -11.57 -3.67
C LEU A 97 -21.56 -10.45 -2.72
N THR A 98 -22.27 -10.37 -1.60
CA THR A 98 -22.07 -9.34 -0.58
C THR A 98 -21.96 -9.95 0.80
N CYS A 99 -21.08 -9.38 1.62
CA CYS A 99 -20.90 -9.74 3.00
C CYS A 99 -21.76 -8.88 3.93
N THR A 100 -22.12 -9.40 5.09
CA THR A 100 -22.87 -8.67 6.13
C THR A 100 -22.08 -7.49 6.71
N GLN A 101 -20.76 -7.47 6.54
CA GLN A 101 -19.86 -6.46 7.08
C GLN A 101 -18.74 -6.11 6.10
N ARG A 102 -18.18 -4.89 6.21
CA ARG A 102 -17.00 -4.47 5.46
C ARG A 102 -15.76 -5.21 5.93
N ILE A 103 -15.01 -5.74 4.98
CA ILE A 103 -13.75 -6.46 5.23
C ILE A 103 -12.61 -5.46 5.23
N THR A 104 -12.10 -5.12 6.41
CA THR A 104 -11.09 -4.04 6.58
C THR A 104 -9.70 -4.59 6.93
N GLY A 105 -9.46 -5.86 6.63
CA GLY A 105 -8.24 -6.59 6.98
C GLY A 105 -8.16 -7.03 8.43
N ASP A 106 -7.30 -8.01 8.68
CA ASP A 106 -6.93 -8.53 9.99
C ASP A 106 -5.40 -8.52 10.12
N LEU A 107 -4.89 -8.72 11.33
CA LEU A 107 -3.46 -8.70 11.63
C LEU A 107 -3.02 -9.94 12.39
N ASP A 108 -1.84 -10.43 12.04
CA ASP A 108 -1.08 -11.42 12.78
C ASP A 108 0.24 -10.81 13.26
N ALA A 109 0.44 -10.82 14.58
CA ALA A 109 1.64 -10.29 15.22
C ALA A 109 2.59 -11.46 15.51
N THR A 110 3.72 -11.48 14.80
CA THR A 110 4.69 -12.57 14.92
C THR A 110 5.88 -12.19 15.80
N THR A 111 6.60 -13.19 16.29
CA THR A 111 7.92 -13.04 16.92
C THR A 111 9.07 -13.10 15.92
N THR A 112 8.77 -13.32 14.63
CA THR A 112 9.77 -13.40 13.57
C THR A 112 10.47 -12.05 13.42
N ALA A 113 11.77 -12.06 13.64
CA ALA A 113 12.63 -10.90 13.53
C ALA A 113 12.76 -10.41 12.08
N CYS A 114 12.92 -9.10 11.92
CA CYS A 114 13.20 -8.43 10.66
C CYS A 114 14.22 -7.31 10.89
N ALA A 115 14.76 -6.72 9.81
CA ALA A 115 15.75 -5.65 9.87
C ALA A 115 16.94 -5.96 10.82
N GLY A 116 17.52 -7.16 10.70
CA GLY A 116 18.65 -7.59 11.53
C GLY A 116 18.34 -7.73 13.03
N GLY A 117 17.06 -7.91 13.40
CA GLY A 117 16.63 -8.04 14.79
C GLY A 117 16.08 -6.75 15.41
N ALA A 118 16.12 -5.63 14.68
CA ALA A 118 15.59 -4.35 15.15
C ALA A 118 14.05 -4.32 15.22
N GLY A 119 13.36 -5.20 14.49
CA GLY A 119 11.90 -5.26 14.46
C GLY A 119 11.36 -6.67 14.41
N GLN A 120 10.04 -6.77 14.46
CA GLN A 120 9.27 -7.99 14.31
C GLN A 120 8.20 -7.82 13.25
N PHE A 121 7.85 -8.90 12.54
CA PHE A 121 6.80 -8.82 11.53
C PHE A 121 5.40 -8.67 12.13
N ARG A 122 4.62 -7.79 11.50
CA ARG A 122 3.18 -7.62 11.63
C ARG A 122 2.59 -7.87 10.25
N ASN A 123 1.96 -9.03 10.06
CA ASN A 123 1.36 -9.39 8.80
C ASN A 123 -0.08 -8.87 8.79
N ILE A 124 -0.43 -8.02 7.82
CA ILE A 124 -1.78 -7.52 7.61
C ILE A 124 -2.34 -8.23 6.39
N GLY A 125 -3.57 -8.71 6.47
CA GLY A 125 -4.17 -9.42 5.35
C GLY A 125 -5.55 -9.93 5.69
N PHE A 126 -5.86 -11.14 5.21
CA PHE A 126 -7.19 -11.68 5.34
C PHE A 126 -7.22 -13.07 5.97
N ARG A 127 -7.86 -13.17 7.14
CA ARG A 127 -7.94 -14.43 7.89
C ARG A 127 -9.04 -15.32 7.33
N LEU A 128 -8.69 -16.55 7.00
CA LEU A 128 -9.60 -17.59 6.55
C LEU A 128 -10.21 -18.33 7.74
N THR A 129 -11.22 -19.16 7.49
CA THR A 129 -11.95 -19.91 8.52
C THR A 129 -11.10 -20.93 9.27
N ASP A 130 -10.02 -21.42 8.66
CA ASP A 130 -9.05 -22.32 9.31
C ASP A 130 -8.02 -21.57 10.19
N GLY A 131 -8.14 -20.25 10.28
CA GLY A 131 -7.25 -19.38 11.04
C GLY A 131 -6.03 -18.89 10.27
N GLN A 132 -5.78 -19.39 9.05
CA GLN A 132 -4.67 -18.94 8.20
C GLN A 132 -4.86 -17.47 7.80
N LEU A 133 -3.82 -16.65 7.97
CA LEU A 133 -3.79 -15.29 7.43
C LEU A 133 -3.18 -15.28 6.02
N VAL A 134 -3.98 -14.93 5.01
CA VAL A 134 -3.47 -14.60 3.67
C VAL A 134 -2.91 -13.18 3.72
N THR A 135 -1.59 -13.07 3.81
CA THR A 135 -0.90 -11.78 3.99
C THR A 135 -0.99 -10.93 2.72
N TYR A 136 -1.40 -9.67 2.89
CA TYR A 136 -1.38 -8.64 1.85
C TYR A 136 -0.18 -7.70 2.03
N ILE A 137 0.03 -7.23 3.26
CA ILE A 137 1.12 -6.31 3.63
C ILE A 137 1.90 -6.96 4.76
N GLN A 138 3.21 -7.07 4.60
CA GLN A 138 4.09 -7.44 5.69
C GLN A 138 4.78 -6.18 6.20
N SER A 139 4.59 -5.85 7.47
CA SER A 139 5.24 -4.71 8.12
C SER A 139 6.33 -5.18 9.09
N CYS A 140 7.54 -4.66 8.92
CA CYS A 140 8.60 -4.79 9.90
C CYS A 140 8.50 -3.64 10.92
N TYR A 141 8.13 -3.98 12.15
CA TYR A 141 7.77 -3.01 13.18
C TYR A 141 8.73 -3.08 14.38
N ASN A 142 9.29 -1.93 14.77
CA ASN A 142 10.07 -1.80 15.99
C ASN A 142 9.10 -1.57 17.15
N VAL A 143 8.96 -2.57 18.02
CA VAL A 143 8.06 -2.49 19.18
C VAL A 143 8.56 -1.46 20.19
N ASN A 144 9.88 -1.35 20.40
CA ASN A 144 10.45 -0.48 21.42
C ASN A 144 10.23 1.00 21.10
N THR A 145 10.45 1.41 19.85
CA THR A 145 10.23 2.80 19.42
C THR A 145 8.82 3.03 18.88
N ALA A 146 7.98 2.00 18.87
CA ALA A 146 6.64 2.01 18.30
C ALA A 146 6.57 2.58 16.87
N SER A 147 7.53 2.18 16.02
CA SER A 147 7.72 2.76 14.69
C SER A 147 7.86 1.68 13.62
N VAL A 148 7.30 1.94 12.44
CA VAL A 148 7.46 1.08 11.27
C VAL A 148 8.87 1.28 10.69
N ILE A 149 9.60 0.19 10.45
CA ILE A 149 10.90 0.24 9.78
C ILE A 149 10.68 0.22 8.27
N TYR A 150 9.95 -0.78 7.77
CA TYR A 150 9.52 -0.88 6.38
C TYR A 150 8.27 -1.77 6.26
N THR A 151 7.60 -1.66 5.12
CA THR A 151 6.56 -2.59 4.67
C THR A 151 6.93 -3.20 3.32
N ARG A 152 6.32 -4.34 3.03
CA ARG A 152 6.43 -5.08 1.78
C ARG A 152 5.02 -5.42 1.28
N HIS A 153 4.72 -5.07 0.03
CA HIS A 153 3.47 -5.44 -0.66
C HIS A 153 3.67 -5.46 -2.18
N ILE A 154 2.66 -5.94 -2.90
CA ILE A 154 2.66 -6.01 -4.37
C ILE A 154 1.65 -5.00 -4.92
N ILE A 155 2.03 -4.28 -5.96
CA ILE A 155 1.06 -3.56 -6.82
C ILE A 155 0.80 -4.46 -8.04
N PRO A 156 -0.46 -4.91 -8.25
CA PRO A 156 -0.78 -5.77 -9.39
C PRO A 156 -0.89 -4.95 -10.68
N GLY A 157 0.20 -4.86 -11.46
CA GLY A 157 0.31 -3.90 -12.56
C GLY A 157 -0.71 -4.08 -13.68
N ARG A 158 -1.16 -5.32 -13.94
CA ARG A 158 -2.22 -5.57 -14.93
C ARG A 158 -3.60 -5.09 -14.48
N ALA A 159 -3.84 -5.04 -13.17
CA ALA A 159 -5.13 -4.68 -12.59
C ALA A 159 -5.18 -3.23 -12.09
N ILE A 160 -4.05 -2.60 -11.78
CA ILE A 160 -4.00 -1.33 -11.04
C ILE A 160 -4.75 -0.18 -11.75
N ASN A 161 -4.70 -0.11 -13.09
CA ASN A 161 -5.44 0.90 -13.87
C ASN A 161 -6.96 0.68 -13.86
N HIS A 162 -7.40 -0.50 -13.41
CA HIS A 162 -8.80 -0.92 -13.29
C HIS A 162 -9.28 -1.03 -11.84
N ALA A 163 -8.45 -0.63 -10.86
CA ALA A 163 -8.78 -0.64 -9.45
C ALA A 163 -10.14 0.02 -9.16
N ILE A 164 -10.86 -0.49 -8.17
CA ILE A 164 -12.11 0.11 -7.70
C ILE A 164 -11.83 1.52 -7.18
N SER A 165 -12.63 2.50 -7.62
CA SER A 165 -12.61 3.84 -7.03
C SER A 165 -13.48 3.85 -5.79
N GLU A 166 -12.86 3.90 -4.61
CA GLU A 166 -13.54 3.98 -3.32
C GLU A 166 -13.20 5.30 -2.63
N SER A 167 -14.19 5.90 -1.98
CA SER A 167 -14.05 7.15 -1.23
C SER A 167 -14.12 6.93 0.28
N TYR A 168 -14.79 5.86 0.73
CA TYR A 168 -14.88 5.50 2.13
C TYR A 168 -13.51 5.04 2.66
N ARG A 169 -13.08 5.66 3.75
CA ARG A 169 -11.83 5.35 4.47
C ARG A 169 -12.17 4.91 5.89
N PRO A 170 -11.86 3.67 6.31
CA PRO A 170 -12.12 3.23 7.68
C PRO A 170 -11.20 3.92 8.69
N SER A 171 -11.56 3.83 9.97
CA SER A 171 -10.68 4.24 11.06
C SER A 171 -9.45 3.35 11.15
N PHE A 172 -8.31 3.94 11.56
CA PHE A 172 -7.08 3.18 11.81
C PHE A 172 -7.20 2.26 13.02
N LYS A 173 -6.68 1.04 12.88
CA LYS A 173 -6.65 0.01 13.93
C LYS A 173 -5.34 0.07 14.72
N VAL A 174 -5.46 -0.09 16.03
CA VAL A 174 -4.33 -0.20 16.98
C VAL A 174 -3.78 -1.62 17.10
N ALA A 175 -4.42 -2.61 16.48
CA ALA A 175 -3.94 -3.98 16.50
C ALA A 175 -2.47 -4.05 16.01
N GLY A 176 -1.63 -4.78 16.75
CA GLY A 176 -0.21 -4.98 16.45
C GLY A 176 0.74 -3.88 16.94
N THR A 177 0.25 -2.73 17.40
CA THR A 177 1.11 -1.66 17.93
C THR A 177 1.71 -2.03 19.29
N ALA A 178 2.72 -1.28 19.72
CA ALA A 178 3.30 -1.46 21.03
C ALA A 178 2.30 -1.04 22.13
N GLY A 179 2.21 -1.81 23.21
CA GLY A 179 1.22 -1.58 24.27
C GLY A 179 1.47 -0.34 25.13
N HIS A 180 2.65 0.27 25.03
CA HIS A 180 3.05 1.45 25.79
C HIS A 180 2.82 2.79 25.05
N VAL A 181 2.16 2.77 23.89
CA VAL A 181 1.79 3.98 23.14
C VAL A 181 0.32 3.99 22.79
N SER A 182 -0.24 5.19 22.58
CA SER A 182 -1.65 5.38 22.23
C SER A 182 -1.80 6.11 20.89
N PRO A 183 -1.46 5.48 19.75
CA PRO A 183 -1.32 6.17 18.47
C PRO A 183 -2.62 6.85 18.00
N ALA A 184 -3.79 6.31 18.33
CA ALA A 184 -5.07 6.97 18.03
C ALA A 184 -5.16 8.39 18.62
N THR A 185 -4.58 8.60 19.80
CA THR A 185 -4.50 9.89 20.47
C THR A 185 -3.27 10.68 19.98
N SER A 186 -2.11 10.04 19.87
CA SER A 186 -0.82 10.69 19.56
C SER A 186 -0.82 11.35 18.18
N TYR A 187 -1.58 10.82 17.22
CA TYR A 187 -1.75 11.42 15.89
C TYR A 187 -2.76 12.58 15.82
N THR A 188 -3.47 12.91 16.90
CA THR A 188 -4.35 14.09 16.90
C THR A 188 -3.53 15.38 16.93
N THR A 189 -4.00 16.43 16.25
CA THR A 189 -3.29 17.72 16.24
C THR A 189 -3.17 18.33 17.63
N ALA A 190 -4.19 18.13 18.49
CA ALA A 190 -4.17 18.56 19.88
C ALA A 190 -3.03 17.89 20.66
N GLN A 191 -2.89 16.56 20.55
CA GLN A 191 -1.82 15.85 21.25
C GLN A 191 -0.44 16.17 20.67
N GLN A 192 -0.34 16.38 19.35
CA GLN A 192 0.91 16.83 18.72
C GLN A 192 1.35 18.19 19.26
N ARG A 193 0.44 19.16 19.44
CA ARG A 193 0.78 20.46 20.05
C ARG A 193 1.35 20.30 21.44
N VAL A 194 0.69 19.52 22.30
CA VAL A 194 1.16 19.27 23.68
C VAL A 194 2.53 18.61 23.65
N ARG A 195 2.71 17.58 22.81
CA ARG A 195 3.98 16.87 22.72
C ARG A 195 5.12 17.74 22.21
N LEU A 196 4.88 18.53 21.16
CA LEU A 196 5.89 19.44 20.61
C LEU A 196 6.20 20.58 21.57
N ALA A 197 5.23 21.09 22.34
CA ALA A 197 5.52 22.12 23.35
C ALA A 197 6.48 21.60 24.42
N ALA A 198 6.28 20.35 24.87
CA ALA A 198 7.18 19.69 25.80
C ALA A 198 8.58 19.43 25.22
N LEU A 199 8.68 19.08 23.93
CA LEU A 199 9.96 18.83 23.26
C LEU A 199 10.71 20.12 22.92
N LEU A 200 10.00 21.19 22.53
CA LEU A 200 10.58 22.40 21.96
C LEU A 200 10.65 23.57 22.94
N GLY A 201 10.15 23.39 24.16
CA GLY A 201 10.35 24.28 25.30
C GLY A 201 9.26 25.34 25.49
N SER A 202 8.32 25.50 24.56
CA SER A 202 7.14 26.36 24.75
C SER A 202 6.00 26.03 23.78
N GLN A 203 4.79 26.46 24.13
CA GLN A 203 3.61 26.33 23.27
C GLN A 203 3.75 27.17 21.99
N GLU A 204 4.28 28.39 22.11
CA GLU A 204 4.52 29.29 20.98
C GLU A 204 5.49 28.68 19.97
N GLN A 205 6.50 27.94 20.43
CA GLN A 205 7.44 27.25 19.55
C GLN A 205 6.77 26.07 18.83
N ALA A 206 5.89 25.33 19.50
CA ALA A 206 5.13 24.24 18.88
C ALA A 206 4.15 24.74 17.81
N ASP A 207 3.46 25.86 18.09
CA ASP A 207 2.44 26.43 17.19
C ASP A 207 3.03 27.02 15.90
N ARG A 208 4.34 27.27 15.84
CA ARG A 208 5.05 27.58 14.58
C ARG A 208 5.01 26.41 13.59
N PHE A 209 4.92 25.17 14.08
CA PHE A 209 4.93 23.96 13.25
C PHE A 209 3.54 23.32 13.14
N ILE A 210 2.71 23.39 14.19
CA ILE A 210 1.40 22.74 14.22
C ILE A 210 0.25 23.73 13.99
N THR A 211 -0.24 23.77 12.75
CA THR A 211 -1.39 24.58 12.33
C THR A 211 -2.54 23.69 11.87
N THR A 212 -3.63 24.29 11.38
CA THR A 212 -4.73 23.52 10.75
C THR A 212 -4.30 22.82 9.45
N SER A 213 -3.26 23.31 8.78
CA SER A 213 -2.74 22.76 7.52
C SER A 213 -1.34 22.14 7.65
N SER A 214 -0.74 22.22 8.83
CA SER A 214 0.60 21.70 9.13
C SER A 214 0.54 20.83 10.37
N TYR A 215 0.63 19.51 10.17
CA TYR A 215 0.63 18.52 11.24
C TYR A 215 1.19 17.21 10.68
N MET A 216 1.59 16.30 11.55
CA MET A 216 1.98 14.95 11.14
C MET A 216 0.74 14.07 11.01
N SER A 217 0.47 13.67 9.77
CA SER A 217 -0.57 12.72 9.39
C SER A 217 -0.10 11.28 9.54
N ARG A 218 -1.05 10.33 9.41
CA ARG A 218 -0.78 8.89 9.34
C ARG A 218 -0.31 8.56 7.92
N GLY A 219 0.95 8.84 7.60
CA GLY A 219 1.52 8.60 6.28
C GLY A 219 1.66 7.11 6.03
N HIS A 220 0.88 6.57 5.10
CA HIS A 220 0.89 5.14 4.76
C HIS A 220 2.23 4.71 4.15
N LEU A 221 2.69 3.51 4.50
CA LEU A 221 3.80 2.85 3.83
C LEU A 221 3.30 1.92 2.71
N ALA A 222 2.30 1.08 2.95
CA ALA A 222 1.48 0.51 1.88
C ALA A 222 0.22 1.38 1.71
N PRO A 223 0.15 2.25 0.68
CA PRO A 223 -0.95 3.19 0.54
C PRO A 223 -2.24 2.53 0.06
N ASP A 224 -3.35 3.09 0.52
CA ASP A 224 -4.72 2.72 0.15
C ASP A 224 -4.87 2.51 -1.37
N ALA A 225 -4.41 3.47 -2.18
CA ALA A 225 -4.55 3.45 -3.63
C ALA A 225 -3.78 2.34 -4.37
N ASP A 226 -2.89 1.59 -3.70
CA ASP A 226 -2.22 0.43 -4.30
C ASP A 226 -3.12 -0.81 -4.32
N GLY A 227 -4.22 -0.82 -3.55
CA GLY A 227 -5.21 -1.89 -3.53
C GLY A 227 -6.22 -1.81 -4.67
N ILE A 228 -6.47 -2.94 -5.34
CA ILE A 228 -7.41 -3.01 -6.48
C ILE A 228 -8.88 -3.27 -6.07
N PHE A 229 -9.09 -3.88 -4.91
CA PHE A 229 -10.42 -4.11 -4.29
C PHE A 229 -10.60 -3.20 -3.08
N ARG A 230 -11.85 -2.92 -2.69
CA ARG A 230 -12.12 -2.10 -1.50
C ARG A 230 -11.52 -2.73 -0.25
N SER A 231 -11.62 -4.06 -0.12
CA SER A 231 -11.05 -4.80 1.01
C SER A 231 -9.53 -4.64 1.12
N TRP A 232 -8.81 -4.56 -0.01
CA TRP A 232 -7.36 -4.35 -0.04
C TRP A 232 -7.01 -2.91 0.34
N GLN A 233 -7.77 -1.94 -0.16
CA GLN A 233 -7.62 -0.53 0.18
C GLN A 233 -7.85 -0.33 1.70
N TRP A 234 -8.94 -0.89 2.23
CA TRP A 234 -9.30 -0.80 3.64
C TRP A 234 -8.36 -1.56 4.58
N ALA A 235 -7.66 -2.59 4.09
CA ALA A 235 -6.65 -3.31 4.86
C ALA A 235 -5.40 -2.45 5.16
N THR A 236 -5.23 -1.29 4.53
CA THR A 236 -4.08 -0.42 4.77
C THR A 236 -4.14 0.38 6.07
N TYR A 237 -5.31 0.45 6.73
CA TYR A 237 -5.58 1.33 7.87
C TYR A 237 -5.20 0.68 9.21
N PHE A 238 -3.92 0.32 9.36
CA PHE A 238 -3.32 -0.12 10.62
C PHE A 238 -2.20 0.84 11.02
N TYR A 239 -2.07 1.15 12.30
CA TYR A 239 -0.98 2.02 12.77
C TYR A 239 0.41 1.41 12.55
N VAL A 240 0.51 0.08 12.43
CA VAL A 240 1.75 -0.60 12.03
C VAL A 240 2.04 -0.53 10.51
N ASN A 241 1.22 0.18 9.73
CA ASN A 241 1.44 0.48 8.31
C ASN A 241 1.61 1.99 8.06
N VAL A 242 1.81 2.79 9.11
CA VAL A 242 2.00 4.24 8.98
C VAL A 242 3.17 4.74 9.80
N ALA A 243 3.72 5.88 9.39
CA ALA A 243 4.65 6.66 10.19
C ALA A 243 4.22 8.15 10.19
N PRO A 244 4.69 8.97 11.15
CA PRO A 244 4.39 10.39 11.19
C PRO A 244 4.93 11.13 9.98
N GLN A 245 4.04 11.59 9.10
CA GLN A 245 4.42 12.33 7.90
C GLN A 245 3.78 13.70 7.91
N TRP A 246 4.57 14.76 7.76
CA TRP A 246 4.03 16.11 7.61
C TRP A 246 2.99 16.12 6.48
N GLN A 247 1.82 16.68 6.74
CA GLN A 247 0.68 16.67 5.84
C GLN A 247 1.04 17.26 4.46
N GLN A 248 1.89 18.30 4.45
CA GLN A 248 2.39 18.93 3.23
C GLN A 248 3.32 18.01 2.42
N THR A 249 4.09 17.14 3.09
CA THR A 249 4.91 16.12 2.44
C THR A 249 4.07 14.95 1.94
N ASN A 250 3.15 14.45 2.78
CA ASN A 250 2.26 13.33 2.48
C ASN A 250 1.38 13.63 1.25
N GLY A 251 0.62 14.74 1.29
CA GLY A 251 -0.18 15.21 0.15
C GLY A 251 0.63 15.92 -0.94
N GLY A 252 1.95 16.04 -0.75
CA GLY A 252 2.87 16.74 -1.64
C GLY A 252 3.57 15.78 -2.60
N ASN A 253 4.89 15.76 -2.53
CA ASN A 253 5.72 14.94 -3.40
C ASN A 253 5.64 13.46 -3.04
N TRP A 254 5.27 13.08 -1.82
CA TRP A 254 5.07 11.68 -1.48
C TRP A 254 3.92 11.04 -2.26
N LEU A 255 2.78 11.74 -2.39
CA LEU A 255 1.70 11.34 -3.28
C LEU A 255 2.17 11.20 -4.75
N VAL A 256 3.07 12.07 -5.21
CA VAL A 256 3.65 11.96 -6.56
C VAL A 256 4.50 10.69 -6.71
N VAL A 257 5.31 10.34 -5.70
CA VAL A 257 6.09 9.09 -5.66
C VAL A 257 5.17 7.86 -5.70
N GLU A 258 4.09 7.87 -4.91
CA GLU A 258 3.11 6.78 -4.90
C GLU A 258 2.39 6.62 -6.25
N ASN A 259 1.99 7.73 -6.87
CA ASN A 259 1.42 7.72 -8.22
C ASN A 259 2.41 7.17 -9.25
N ALA A 260 3.68 7.56 -9.17
CA ALA A 260 4.72 7.05 -10.07
C ALA A 260 4.90 5.53 -9.94
N ALA A 261 4.82 4.98 -8.72
CA ALA A 261 4.88 3.53 -8.48
C ALA A 261 3.72 2.78 -9.14
N ARG A 262 2.49 3.29 -9.02
CA ARG A 262 1.32 2.71 -9.70
C ARG A 262 1.40 2.84 -11.22
N ASN A 263 1.85 3.99 -11.71
CA ASN A 263 2.00 4.26 -13.14
C ASN A 263 3.01 3.30 -13.78
N ILE A 264 4.16 3.06 -13.14
CA ILE A 264 5.16 2.14 -13.71
C ILE A 264 4.66 0.69 -13.70
N ALA A 265 3.98 0.26 -12.63
CA ALA A 265 3.38 -1.07 -12.55
C ALA A 265 2.36 -1.26 -13.69
N GLY A 266 1.47 -0.27 -13.86
CA GLY A 266 0.49 -0.21 -14.93
C GLY A 266 1.12 -0.24 -16.32
N ARG A 267 2.21 0.51 -16.53
CA ARG A 267 2.86 0.58 -17.84
C ARG A 267 3.62 -0.70 -18.19
N LEU A 268 4.28 -1.32 -17.21
CA LEU A 268 4.98 -2.59 -17.39
C LEU A 268 4.02 -3.77 -17.54
N GLN A 269 2.75 -3.62 -17.15
CA GLN A 269 1.75 -4.69 -17.15
C GLN A 269 2.25 -5.91 -16.36
N GLU A 270 2.90 -5.65 -15.23
CA GLU A 270 3.47 -6.67 -14.36
C GLU A 270 3.33 -6.30 -12.89
N ASP A 271 3.30 -7.32 -12.06
CA ASP A 271 3.32 -7.15 -10.61
C ASP A 271 4.68 -6.62 -10.17
N VAL A 272 4.68 -5.46 -9.53
CA VAL A 272 5.90 -4.88 -8.95
C VAL A 272 5.90 -5.09 -7.45
N LEU A 273 7.06 -5.46 -6.91
CA LEU A 273 7.28 -5.60 -5.50
C LEU A 273 7.69 -4.25 -4.91
N ILE A 274 6.96 -3.80 -3.91
CA ILE A 274 7.20 -2.53 -3.24
C ILE A 274 7.79 -2.79 -1.86
N PHE A 275 8.89 -2.11 -1.57
CA PHE A 275 9.36 -1.92 -0.20
C PHE A 275 9.27 -0.44 0.13
N ASN A 276 8.60 -0.09 1.21
CA ASN A 276 8.45 1.31 1.62
C ASN A 276 8.79 1.44 3.10
N GLY A 277 9.59 2.41 3.49
CA GLY A 277 10.00 2.54 4.87
C GLY A 277 10.40 3.94 5.30
N ALA A 278 10.80 3.98 6.56
CA ALA A 278 11.18 5.17 7.29
C ALA A 278 12.64 5.05 7.74
N HIS A 279 13.38 6.16 7.75
CA HIS A 279 14.77 6.16 8.19
C HIS A 279 15.19 7.46 8.87
N GLY A 280 15.94 7.32 9.97
CA GLY A 280 16.37 8.42 10.84
C GLY A 280 15.19 9.09 11.56
N VAL A 281 15.49 9.93 12.55
CA VAL A 281 14.49 10.74 13.25
C VAL A 281 14.69 12.20 12.86
N MET A 282 13.61 12.88 12.48
CA MET A 282 13.67 14.29 12.13
C MET A 282 13.81 15.15 13.39
N THR A 283 14.38 16.34 13.24
CA THR A 283 14.56 17.28 14.33
C THR A 283 13.86 18.60 14.06
N LEU A 284 13.41 19.27 15.12
CA LEU A 284 12.96 20.66 15.06
C LEU A 284 13.75 21.50 16.08
N PRO A 285 13.90 22.82 15.85
CA PRO A 285 14.60 23.68 16.80
C PRO A 285 13.77 23.88 18.08
N HIS A 286 14.39 23.66 19.23
CA HIS A 286 13.95 24.15 20.54
C HIS A 286 14.02 25.68 20.59
N VAL A 287 13.36 26.32 21.57
CA VAL A 287 13.41 27.79 21.75
C VAL A 287 14.81 28.38 21.90
N ASN A 288 15.80 27.58 22.27
CA ASN A 288 17.22 27.98 22.38
C ASN A 288 18.05 27.66 21.12
N GLY A 289 17.42 27.17 20.04
CA GLY A 289 18.08 26.81 18.78
C GLY A 289 18.64 25.39 18.69
N GLN A 290 18.66 24.61 19.78
CA GLN A 290 19.09 23.21 19.76
C GLN A 290 18.13 22.35 18.92
N GLN A 291 18.65 21.48 18.07
CA GLN A 291 17.85 20.53 17.31
C GLN A 291 17.38 19.37 18.21
N ILE A 292 16.07 19.14 18.28
CA ILE A 292 15.45 18.11 19.12
C ILE A 292 14.79 17.05 18.25
N PRO A 293 15.14 15.76 18.41
CA PRO A 293 14.44 14.65 17.75
C PRO A 293 12.96 14.61 18.09
N ILE A 294 12.11 14.38 17.09
CA ILE A 294 10.65 14.43 17.25
C ILE A 294 10.04 13.04 17.40
N THR A 295 9.19 12.90 18.41
CA THR A 295 8.30 11.76 18.60
C THR A 295 6.88 12.24 18.89
N LEU A 296 5.86 11.48 18.52
CA LEU A 296 4.47 11.84 18.81
C LEU A 296 4.06 11.55 20.26
N GLU A 297 4.85 10.78 20.99
CA GLU A 297 4.61 10.47 22.40
C GLU A 297 5.93 10.23 23.15
N ALA A 298 5.94 10.34 24.48
CA ALA A 298 7.14 10.09 25.28
C ALA A 298 7.65 8.65 25.15
N GLY A 299 6.73 7.68 25.02
CA GLY A 299 7.05 6.26 24.82
C GLY A 299 7.49 5.87 23.41
N GLY A 300 7.49 6.79 22.44
CA GLY A 300 7.91 6.51 21.06
C GLY A 300 7.02 7.14 20.00
N ILE A 301 6.85 6.42 18.89
CA ILE A 301 6.31 6.90 17.61
C ILE A 301 7.22 8.00 17.06
N GLU A 302 8.37 7.57 16.54
CA GLU A 302 9.39 8.46 15.99
C GLU A 302 8.90 9.08 14.69
N ALA A 303 9.08 10.40 14.55
CA ALA A 303 8.82 11.08 13.29
C ALA A 303 10.05 10.91 12.37
N PRO A 304 9.94 10.17 11.26
CA PRO A 304 11.11 9.86 10.46
C PRO A 304 11.66 11.08 9.74
N LYS A 305 12.98 11.12 9.54
CA LYS A 305 13.64 12.13 8.68
C LYS A 305 13.41 11.85 7.20
N TRP A 306 13.41 10.58 6.83
CA TRP A 306 13.30 10.12 5.46
C TRP A 306 12.18 9.10 5.31
N TYR A 307 11.36 9.29 4.29
CA TYR A 307 10.59 8.22 3.69
C TYR A 307 11.33 7.71 2.46
N TRP A 308 11.31 6.41 2.21
CA TRP A 308 11.91 5.82 1.02
C TRP A 308 11.01 4.72 0.45
N LYS A 309 10.93 4.62 -0.88
CA LYS A 309 10.16 3.60 -1.59
C LYS A 309 11.02 2.96 -2.67
N ILE A 310 11.28 1.67 -2.54
CA ILE A 310 11.88 0.83 -3.58
C ILE A 310 10.75 0.24 -4.41
N ILE A 311 10.85 0.42 -5.72
CA ILE A 311 9.98 -0.20 -6.72
C ILE A 311 10.82 -1.24 -7.46
N LYS A 312 10.49 -2.51 -7.32
CA LYS A 312 11.23 -3.62 -7.92
C LYS A 312 10.36 -4.35 -8.94
N SER A 313 10.87 -4.48 -10.16
CA SER A 313 10.40 -5.40 -11.20
C SER A 313 11.06 -6.76 -10.98
N PRO A 314 10.31 -7.82 -10.57
CA PRO A 314 10.88 -9.15 -10.44
C PRO A 314 11.31 -9.73 -11.79
N ASN A 315 10.55 -9.46 -12.86
CA ASN A 315 10.76 -10.03 -14.19
C ASN A 315 12.10 -9.58 -14.81
N THR A 316 12.46 -8.32 -14.64
CA THR A 316 13.72 -7.77 -15.19
C THR A 316 14.84 -7.69 -14.16
N ASN A 317 14.56 -8.11 -12.92
CA ASN A 317 15.42 -7.91 -11.76
C ASN A 317 15.98 -6.48 -11.69
N SER A 318 15.10 -5.50 -11.90
CA SER A 318 15.43 -4.08 -11.91
C SER A 318 14.67 -3.33 -10.82
N GLY A 319 15.26 -2.26 -10.30
CA GLY A 319 14.59 -1.44 -9.29
C GLY A 319 15.15 -0.03 -9.18
N ILE A 320 14.36 0.84 -8.57
CA ILE A 320 14.74 2.22 -8.23
C ILE A 320 14.28 2.50 -6.81
N ALA A 321 14.97 3.38 -6.10
CA ALA A 321 14.50 3.93 -4.84
C ALA A 321 14.18 5.41 -4.99
N LEU A 322 13.02 5.85 -4.49
CA LEU A 322 12.67 7.26 -4.34
C LEU A 322 12.65 7.62 -2.86
N ILE A 323 13.26 8.75 -2.51
CA ILE A 323 13.51 9.19 -1.14
C ILE A 323 12.93 10.57 -0.98
N THR A 324 12.13 10.78 0.07
CA THR A 324 11.53 12.07 0.38
C THR A 324 11.89 12.51 1.80
N ASN A 325 12.41 13.72 1.92
CA ASN A 325 12.65 14.36 3.21
C ASN A 325 11.32 14.76 3.86
N ASN A 326 11.09 14.29 5.07
CA ASN A 326 9.91 14.60 5.86
C ASN A 326 10.10 15.88 6.68
N ASP A 327 10.46 16.97 6.00
CA ASP A 327 10.65 18.27 6.63
C ASP A 327 10.28 19.38 5.64
N PRO A 328 9.01 19.82 5.65
CA PRO A 328 8.54 20.85 4.73
C PRO A 328 9.05 22.26 5.08
N PHE A 329 9.81 22.42 6.16
CA PHE A 329 10.31 23.72 6.63
C PHE A 329 11.73 24.03 6.13
N ARG A 330 12.42 23.03 5.57
CA ARG A 330 13.75 23.23 4.98
C ARG A 330 13.67 24.03 3.68
N THR A 331 14.80 24.61 3.31
CA THR A 331 15.00 25.32 2.04
C THR A 331 16.21 24.83 1.26
N SER A 332 16.99 23.91 1.84
CA SER A 332 18.18 23.33 1.24
C SER A 332 18.45 21.91 1.78
N MET A 333 19.14 21.13 0.95
CA MET A 333 19.62 19.79 1.27
C MET A 333 21.10 19.68 0.91
N PRO A 334 22.02 19.76 1.91
CA PRO A 334 23.43 19.53 1.67
C PRO A 334 23.67 18.12 1.13
N ALA A 335 24.57 17.98 0.15
CA ALA A 335 24.89 16.68 -0.45
C ALA A 335 25.36 15.63 0.58
N ALA A 336 26.05 16.07 1.64
CA ALA A 336 26.51 15.20 2.72
C ALA A 336 25.36 14.65 3.60
N GLU A 337 24.18 15.25 3.58
CA GLU A 337 23.00 14.72 4.27
C GLU A 337 22.18 13.75 3.41
N MET A 338 22.41 13.72 2.09
CA MET A 338 21.69 12.83 1.19
C MET A 338 22.18 11.39 1.39
N LEU A 339 21.24 10.45 1.34
CA LEU A 339 21.51 9.01 1.48
C LEU A 339 22.28 8.41 0.27
N CYS A 340 22.30 9.11 -0.87
CA CYS A 340 23.02 8.70 -2.07
C CYS A 340 23.11 9.88 -3.05
N THR A 341 23.83 9.68 -4.16
CA THR A 341 23.76 10.56 -5.35
C THR A 341 22.40 10.45 -6.03
N ASP A 342 21.79 11.59 -6.36
CA ASP A 342 20.53 11.62 -7.11
C ASP A 342 20.70 11.09 -8.54
N VAL A 343 19.91 10.08 -8.89
CA VAL A 343 19.88 9.46 -10.22
C VAL A 343 18.53 9.61 -10.94
N CYS A 344 17.61 10.45 -10.44
CA CYS A 344 16.27 10.56 -11.01
C CYS A 344 16.30 10.88 -12.52
N ALA A 345 17.03 11.92 -12.93
CA ALA A 345 17.10 12.33 -14.32
C ALA A 345 17.72 11.25 -15.23
N THR A 346 18.78 10.59 -14.77
CA THR A 346 19.51 9.53 -15.49
C THR A 346 18.60 8.37 -15.89
N TYR A 347 17.62 8.03 -15.05
CA TYR A 347 16.72 6.89 -15.26
C TYR A 347 15.28 7.29 -15.58
N GLY A 348 15.01 8.58 -15.88
CA GLY A 348 13.70 9.06 -16.30
C GLY A 348 12.69 9.30 -15.17
N TRP A 349 13.12 9.20 -13.91
CA TRP A 349 12.28 9.39 -12.72
C TRP A 349 12.21 10.85 -12.25
N ALA A 350 12.80 11.80 -12.97
CA ALA A 350 12.76 13.21 -12.59
C ALA A 350 11.34 13.76 -12.62
N ASN A 351 11.02 14.61 -11.64
CA ASN A 351 9.78 15.37 -11.59
C ASN A 351 10.08 16.82 -11.21
N ALA A 352 9.43 17.77 -11.88
CA ALA A 352 9.65 19.20 -11.64
C ALA A 352 9.36 19.63 -10.20
N ASN A 353 8.49 18.91 -9.47
CA ASN A 353 8.14 19.25 -8.10
C ASN A 353 9.15 18.73 -7.06
N TYR A 354 10.04 17.79 -7.40
CA TYR A 354 10.89 17.11 -6.43
C TYR A 354 11.86 18.05 -5.69
N GLY A 355 12.25 19.17 -6.28
CA GLY A 355 13.03 20.21 -5.60
C GLY A 355 12.23 21.11 -4.64
N ASN A 356 10.90 20.99 -4.59
CA ASN A 356 10.05 21.82 -3.73
C ASN A 356 10.00 21.28 -2.30
N PHE A 357 10.80 21.86 -1.41
CA PHE A 357 10.87 21.48 0.00
C PHE A 357 9.53 21.58 0.72
N ALA A 358 8.70 22.59 0.45
CA ALA A 358 7.40 22.75 1.09
C ALA A 358 6.42 21.60 0.78
N ARG A 359 6.73 20.77 -0.23
CA ARG A 359 6.01 19.55 -0.60
C ARG A 359 6.78 18.27 -0.23
N GLY A 360 7.90 18.39 0.48
CA GLY A 360 8.88 17.34 0.76
C GLY A 360 9.90 17.19 -0.36
N TYR A 361 11.16 17.53 -0.09
CA TYR A 361 12.25 17.37 -1.07
C TYR A 361 12.45 15.89 -1.41
N THR A 362 12.45 15.56 -2.71
CA THR A 362 12.51 14.18 -3.22
C THR A 362 13.67 13.99 -4.18
N TYR A 363 14.30 12.82 -4.16
CA TYR A 363 15.33 12.43 -5.12
C TYR A 363 15.37 10.89 -5.24
N CYS A 364 16.21 10.37 -6.14
CA CYS A 364 16.26 8.94 -6.43
C CYS A 364 17.63 8.35 -6.14
N CYS A 365 17.67 7.13 -5.61
CA CYS A 365 18.88 6.31 -5.48
C CYS A 365 18.79 5.08 -6.39
N THR A 366 19.95 4.54 -6.75
CA THR A 366 20.01 3.11 -7.04
C THR A 366 19.67 2.33 -5.77
N VAL A 367 19.05 1.16 -5.91
CA VAL A 367 18.70 0.34 -4.75
C VAL A 367 19.94 -0.07 -3.95
N ALA A 368 21.04 -0.41 -4.63
CA ALA A 368 22.30 -0.76 -3.98
C ALA A 368 22.86 0.37 -3.10
N SER A 369 22.87 1.61 -3.59
CA SER A 369 23.33 2.76 -2.80
C SER A 369 22.43 3.03 -1.59
N LEU A 370 21.10 2.89 -1.74
CA LEU A 370 20.20 3.06 -0.61
C LEU A 370 20.38 1.96 0.44
N MET A 371 20.57 0.71 0.03
CA MET A 371 20.83 -0.40 0.96
C MET A 371 22.15 -0.25 1.72
N GLN A 372 23.17 0.34 1.11
CA GLN A 372 24.41 0.70 1.81
C GLN A 372 24.16 1.76 2.90
N ALA A 373 23.30 2.75 2.62
CA ALA A 373 22.94 3.78 3.58
C ALA A 373 21.96 3.28 4.67
N ILE A 374 21.10 2.31 4.35
CA ILE A 374 20.08 1.77 5.25
C ILE A 374 20.19 0.24 5.30
N PRO A 375 21.02 -0.32 6.20
CA PRO A 375 21.20 -1.77 6.36
C PRO A 375 19.93 -2.53 6.78
N ALA A 376 18.91 -1.82 7.28
CA ALA A 376 17.63 -2.40 7.67
C ALA A 376 16.76 -2.86 6.48
N ILE A 377 17.08 -2.42 5.25
CA ILE A 377 16.37 -2.84 4.04
C ILE A 377 16.60 -4.34 3.80
N PRO A 378 15.55 -5.14 3.57
CA PRO A 378 15.69 -6.58 3.42
C PRO A 378 16.47 -6.94 2.13
N ALA A 379 17.23 -8.03 2.18
CA ALA A 379 17.98 -8.53 1.02
C ALA A 379 17.09 -8.82 -0.20
N GLU A 380 15.82 -9.14 0.01
CA GLU A 380 14.84 -9.33 -1.06
C GLU A 380 14.65 -8.08 -1.94
N ALA A 381 14.90 -6.88 -1.40
CA ALA A 381 14.81 -5.65 -2.17
C ALA A 381 15.94 -5.49 -3.20
N ALA A 382 17.05 -6.22 -3.06
CA ALA A 382 18.20 -6.13 -3.96
C ALA A 382 17.82 -6.46 -5.41
N VAL A 383 18.47 -5.77 -6.34
CA VAL A 383 18.26 -5.86 -7.79
C VAL A 383 19.60 -5.76 -8.52
N ALA A 384 19.70 -6.37 -9.69
CA ALA A 384 20.90 -6.29 -10.53
C ALA A 384 20.91 -5.05 -11.43
N ASN A 385 19.72 -4.56 -11.81
CA ASN A 385 19.54 -3.49 -12.77
C ASN A 385 18.82 -2.29 -12.14
N VAL A 386 18.99 -1.10 -12.73
CA VAL A 386 18.20 0.08 -12.35
C VAL A 386 16.94 0.16 -13.19
N LEU A 387 15.78 0.29 -12.55
CA LEU A 387 14.49 0.42 -13.23
C LEU A 387 14.38 1.81 -13.87
N ARG A 388 14.15 1.86 -15.19
CA ARG A 388 13.87 3.10 -15.92
C ARG A 388 12.38 3.44 -15.86
N PHE A 389 12.05 4.71 -15.67
CA PHE A 389 10.67 5.17 -15.49
C PHE A 389 9.83 4.98 -16.72
#